data_AF-A0A6B2CFS8-F1
#
_entry.id   AF-A0A6B2CFS8-F1
#
_cell.length_a   1.000
_cell.length_b   1.000
_cell.length_c   1.000
_cell.angle_alpha   90.00
_cell.angle_beta   90.00
_cell.angle_gamma   90.00
#
_symmetry.space_group_name_H-M   'P 1'
#
loop_
_entity.id
_entity.type
_entity.pdbx_description
1 polymer ?
#
loop_
_entity_poly.entity_id
_entity_poly.type
_entity_poly.pdbx_seq_one_letter_code
_entity_poly.pdbx_strand_id
1 'polypeptide(L)'
;MSLQQGFIARCLSRAVVEALSKTLGVDWKLLEEAFESGRLKVSKPPSKSMGDYSIALHYAFKTAGVKQEDWATLAGRIVEFLNSSSFRDECFISSVGFANGYLNFHIDFTRFSRRVIEAILTGELDRRIRSIGGGKVVVVEHTSANPVHPLHVGSGRNSVIGDTFARILSKLGFHVNRRFYVNDMGRQVAFLVYGASILRDKGVKPPSDFKPDHWYGIVYALTNLVIEERSLLRRLKSAETEFWDSLSTLHSDPSVRSILPESVVHRLQGILGKKAFNKDTLKLVREVEDVLKDFEQALSSNDSYKSLKAKAGSYLQLAGEYAKIQRLIRRLAIQAPEAYTAISSSIVDPEKASAEIRGLMKRCEEEDPAVLAVFHEVSKSVIDGFRETLAKLNISFDEFDWESSKEILTGAHETVRELGSKPFTRREEGALLVDLDAAAEHSTFVRELFHPDKPGKFIIERSDGTTLYVTRDIAYTIYKFRKTGAEVVYNVIASEQAREQKQVKAVLYLLGFEREAENLFHFVYELVKLKGLRMSGR
;
A
#
# COMPACT_ATOMS: atom_id res chain seq x y z
N MET A 1 -24.09 14.27 -21.10
CA MET A 1 -23.13 15.41 -21.06
C MET A 1 -22.23 15.30 -19.83
N SER A 2 -20.92 15.12 -20.04
CA SER A 2 -19.97 14.88 -18.95
C SER A 2 -19.79 16.10 -18.03
N LEU A 3 -19.53 15.84 -16.74
CA LEU A 3 -19.16 16.82 -15.73
C LEU A 3 -17.82 17.53 -16.02
N GLN A 4 -17.10 17.17 -17.09
CA GLN A 4 -15.75 17.64 -17.37
C GLN A 4 -15.66 19.09 -17.84
N GLN A 5 -16.76 19.72 -18.25
CA GLN A 5 -16.75 21.13 -18.69
C GLN A 5 -17.40 22.07 -17.66
N GLY A 6 -16.78 23.22 -17.40
CA GLY A 6 -17.34 24.27 -16.54
C GLY A 6 -18.66 24.84 -17.09
N PHE A 7 -19.41 25.57 -16.27
CA PHE A 7 -20.70 26.16 -16.66
C PHE A 7 -20.61 26.98 -17.97
N ILE A 8 -19.63 27.90 -18.05
CA ILE A 8 -19.44 28.76 -19.22
C ILE A 8 -19.13 27.92 -20.47
N ALA A 9 -18.24 26.94 -20.37
CA ALA A 9 -17.88 26.09 -21.50
C ALA A 9 -19.10 25.33 -22.06
N ARG A 10 -19.95 24.75 -21.21
CA ARG A 10 -21.19 24.09 -21.68
C ARG A 10 -22.16 25.07 -22.33
N CYS A 11 -22.31 26.27 -21.75
CA CYS A 11 -23.15 27.32 -22.30
C CYS A 11 -22.67 27.75 -23.70
N LEU A 12 -21.36 28.00 -23.83
CA LEU A 12 -20.72 28.35 -25.10
C LEU A 12 -20.86 27.24 -26.14
N SER A 13 -20.65 25.97 -25.78
CA SER A 13 -20.84 24.84 -26.69
C SER A 13 -22.26 24.83 -27.25
N ARG A 14 -23.29 24.96 -26.40
CA ARG A 14 -24.69 24.99 -26.84
C ARG A 14 -24.99 26.18 -27.76
N ALA A 15 -24.56 27.38 -27.36
CA ALA A 15 -24.77 28.60 -28.16
C ALA A 15 -24.09 28.51 -29.53
N VAL A 16 -22.88 27.95 -29.60
CA VAL A 16 -22.15 27.77 -30.87
C VAL A 16 -22.74 26.65 -31.72
N VAL A 17 -23.22 25.55 -31.14
CA VAL A 17 -23.96 24.52 -31.89
C VAL A 17 -25.18 25.15 -32.58
N GLU A 18 -25.94 25.95 -31.84
CA GLU A 18 -27.11 26.64 -32.38
C GLU A 18 -26.75 27.62 -33.49
N ALA A 19 -25.76 28.47 -33.25
CA ALA A 19 -25.31 29.43 -34.24
C ALA A 19 -24.83 28.75 -35.52
N LEU A 20 -23.97 27.73 -35.41
CA LEU A 20 -23.45 26.99 -36.56
C LEU A 20 -24.56 26.27 -37.33
N SER A 21 -25.50 25.62 -36.64
CA SER A 21 -26.62 24.94 -37.30
C SER A 21 -27.50 25.92 -38.07
N LYS A 22 -27.81 27.09 -37.48
CA LYS A 22 -28.66 28.11 -38.11
C LYS A 22 -27.97 28.86 -39.25
N THR A 23 -26.67 29.14 -39.14
CA THR A 23 -25.96 29.95 -40.16
C THR A 23 -25.31 29.13 -41.26
N LEU A 24 -24.84 27.91 -40.96
CA LEU A 24 -24.13 27.05 -41.92
C LEU A 24 -24.98 25.88 -42.41
N GLY A 25 -26.17 25.65 -41.83
CA GLY A 25 -27.03 24.51 -42.18
C GLY A 25 -26.44 23.16 -41.79
N VAL A 26 -25.44 23.13 -40.90
CA VAL A 26 -24.86 21.88 -40.39
C VAL A 26 -25.85 21.21 -39.46
N ASP A 27 -25.98 19.89 -39.60
CA ASP A 27 -26.84 19.08 -38.74
C ASP A 27 -26.49 19.26 -37.25
N TRP A 28 -27.51 19.45 -36.43
CA TRP A 28 -27.36 19.73 -35.00
C TRP A 28 -26.70 18.56 -34.27
N LYS A 29 -27.12 17.32 -34.52
CA LYS A 29 -26.58 16.13 -33.84
C LYS A 29 -25.11 15.94 -34.18
N LEU A 30 -24.73 16.17 -35.45
CA LEU A 30 -23.33 16.10 -35.87
C LEU A 30 -22.43 17.09 -35.11
N LEU A 31 -22.92 18.30 -34.84
CA LEU A 31 -22.19 19.31 -34.06
C LEU A 31 -22.10 18.94 -32.57
N GLU A 32 -23.16 18.38 -31.98
CA GLU A 32 -23.13 17.86 -30.61
C GLU A 32 -22.10 16.72 -30.47
N GLU A 33 -22.15 15.72 -31.36
CA GLU A 33 -21.19 14.63 -31.41
C GLU A 33 -19.75 15.14 -31.61
N ALA A 34 -19.57 16.23 -32.36
CA ALA A 34 -18.26 16.85 -32.54
C ALA A 34 -17.72 17.46 -31.23
N PHE A 35 -18.57 18.04 -30.38
CA PHE A 35 -18.17 18.50 -29.05
C PHE A 35 -17.91 17.34 -28.08
N GLU A 36 -18.73 16.29 -28.13
CA GLU A 36 -18.58 15.10 -27.28
C GLU A 36 -17.30 14.31 -27.61
N SER A 37 -16.97 14.19 -28.90
CA SER A 37 -15.74 13.56 -29.37
C SER A 37 -14.50 14.47 -29.28
N GLY A 38 -14.66 15.73 -28.88
CA GLY A 38 -13.57 16.71 -28.75
C GLY A 38 -13.02 17.27 -30.08
N ARG A 39 -13.67 17.00 -31.21
CA ARG A 39 -13.35 17.60 -32.53
C ARG A 39 -13.65 19.10 -32.55
N LEU A 40 -14.74 19.49 -31.88
CA LEU A 40 -14.98 20.86 -31.42
C LEU A 40 -14.74 20.90 -29.92
N LYS A 41 -14.08 21.95 -29.44
CA LYS A 41 -13.83 22.10 -28.01
C LYS A 41 -13.76 23.57 -27.63
N VAL A 42 -14.25 23.84 -26.43
CA VAL A 42 -13.97 25.10 -25.75
C VAL A 42 -12.59 24.99 -25.12
N SER A 43 -11.65 25.79 -25.59
CA SER A 43 -10.27 25.83 -25.10
C SER A 43 -9.95 27.19 -24.49
N LYS A 44 -8.85 27.27 -23.73
CA LYS A 44 -8.24 28.55 -23.38
C LYS A 44 -7.34 28.99 -24.54
N PRO A 45 -7.43 30.24 -25.02
CA PRO A 45 -6.51 30.74 -26.04
C PRO A 45 -5.09 30.91 -25.45
N PRO A 46 -4.05 31.04 -26.30
CA PRO A 46 -2.66 31.17 -25.85
C PRO A 46 -2.37 32.42 -25.02
N SER A 47 -3.19 33.48 -25.15
CA SER A 47 -3.01 34.74 -24.42
C SER A 47 -4.37 35.34 -24.04
N LYS A 48 -4.41 36.08 -22.93
CA LYS A 48 -5.63 36.74 -22.43
C LYS A 48 -6.16 37.84 -23.36
N SER A 49 -5.31 38.44 -24.19
CA SER A 49 -5.75 39.45 -25.18
C SER A 49 -6.58 38.85 -26.32
N MET A 50 -6.54 37.52 -26.49
CA MET A 50 -7.36 36.78 -27.44
C MET A 50 -8.65 36.25 -26.81
N GLY A 51 -9.02 36.68 -25.61
CA GLY A 51 -10.17 36.18 -24.87
C GLY A 51 -9.84 35.22 -23.74
N ASP A 52 -10.89 34.77 -23.06
CA ASP A 52 -10.84 33.80 -21.96
C ASP A 52 -11.12 32.37 -22.45
N TYR A 53 -11.95 32.26 -23.49
CA TYR A 53 -12.26 31.00 -24.17
C TYR A 53 -12.16 31.16 -25.67
N SER A 54 -11.86 30.06 -26.36
CA SER A 54 -11.85 29.99 -27.82
C SER A 54 -12.45 28.68 -28.32
N ILE A 55 -13.07 28.74 -29.50
CA ILE A 55 -13.58 27.57 -30.22
C ILE A 55 -13.06 27.64 -31.66
N ALA A 56 -12.35 26.60 -32.08
CA ALA A 56 -11.86 26.46 -33.45
C ALA A 56 -12.99 26.05 -34.39
N LEU A 57 -13.31 26.88 -35.38
CA LEU A 57 -14.37 26.58 -36.36
C LEU A 57 -13.89 25.78 -37.58
N HIS A 58 -12.60 25.49 -37.68
CA HIS A 58 -11.98 24.78 -38.80
C HIS A 58 -12.71 23.48 -39.15
N TYR A 59 -13.10 22.69 -38.14
CA TYR A 59 -13.85 21.45 -38.35
C TYR A 59 -15.22 21.74 -38.95
N ALA A 60 -15.99 22.65 -38.34
CA ALA A 60 -17.34 22.99 -38.79
C ALA A 60 -17.35 23.57 -40.22
N PHE A 61 -16.43 24.49 -40.54
CA PHE A 61 -16.30 25.05 -41.89
C PHE A 61 -15.94 24.00 -42.93
N LYS A 62 -15.00 23.09 -42.63
CA LYS A 62 -14.63 22.00 -43.54
C LYS A 62 -15.79 21.04 -43.78
N THR A 63 -16.51 20.65 -42.72
CA THR A 63 -17.68 19.78 -42.82
C THR A 63 -18.81 20.40 -43.63
N ALA A 64 -18.97 21.73 -43.55
CA ALA A 64 -19.93 22.49 -44.34
C ALA A 64 -19.46 22.82 -45.77
N GLY A 65 -18.27 22.36 -46.20
CA GLY A 65 -17.73 22.64 -47.54
C GLY A 65 -17.36 24.11 -47.77
N VAL A 66 -17.10 24.88 -46.71
CA VAL A 66 -16.83 26.32 -46.78
C VAL A 66 -15.37 26.59 -47.13
N LYS A 67 -15.14 27.37 -48.19
CA LYS A 67 -13.79 27.82 -48.59
C LYS A 67 -13.20 28.82 -47.61
N GLN A 68 -11.87 28.82 -47.46
CA GLN A 68 -11.18 29.65 -46.47
C GLN A 68 -11.39 31.16 -46.67
N GLU A 69 -11.52 31.61 -47.92
CA GLU A 69 -11.84 33.01 -48.28
C GLU A 69 -13.19 33.50 -47.72
N ASP A 70 -14.14 32.59 -47.51
CA ASP A 70 -15.49 32.90 -47.00
C ASP A 70 -15.58 32.84 -45.47
N TRP A 71 -14.53 32.37 -44.77
CA TRP A 71 -14.58 32.14 -43.33
C TRP A 71 -14.86 33.41 -42.54
N ALA A 72 -14.23 34.52 -42.90
CA ALA A 72 -14.43 35.79 -42.21
C ALA A 72 -15.89 36.28 -42.33
N THR A 73 -16.47 36.18 -43.54
CA THR A 73 -17.85 36.58 -43.82
C THR A 73 -18.86 35.71 -43.05
N LEU A 74 -18.70 34.39 -43.10
CA LEU A 74 -19.60 33.47 -42.41
C LEU A 74 -19.42 33.52 -40.89
N ALA A 75 -18.20 33.69 -40.39
CA ALA A 75 -17.96 33.93 -38.98
C ALA A 75 -18.60 35.24 -38.50
N GLY A 76 -18.62 36.28 -39.33
CA GLY A 76 -19.36 37.51 -39.07
C GLY A 76 -20.85 37.24 -38.83
N ARG A 77 -21.49 36.43 -39.68
CA ARG A 77 -22.89 36.01 -39.51
C ARG A 77 -23.11 35.18 -38.25
N ILE A 78 -22.17 34.29 -37.91
CA ILE A 78 -22.20 33.50 -36.66
C ILE A 78 -22.12 34.42 -35.45
N VAL A 79 -21.20 35.38 -35.45
CA VAL A 79 -21.04 36.38 -34.38
C VAL A 79 -22.28 37.27 -34.26
N GLU A 80 -22.88 37.66 -35.37
CA GLU A 80 -24.12 38.44 -35.41
C GLU A 80 -25.32 37.64 -34.85
N PHE A 81 -25.47 36.38 -35.24
CA PHE A 81 -26.46 35.47 -34.68
C PHE A 81 -26.28 35.29 -33.18
N LEU A 82 -25.04 35.06 -32.73
CA LEU A 82 -24.73 34.97 -31.31
C LEU A 82 -25.13 36.28 -30.62
N ASN A 83 -24.70 37.44 -31.10
CA ASN A 83 -25.01 38.73 -30.49
C ASN A 83 -26.49 39.11 -30.49
N SER A 84 -27.31 38.55 -31.39
CA SER A 84 -28.77 38.75 -31.39
C SER A 84 -29.52 37.78 -30.47
N SER A 85 -28.84 36.77 -29.92
CA SER A 85 -29.37 35.83 -28.92
C SER A 85 -29.09 36.29 -27.48
N SER A 86 -29.71 35.62 -26.50
CA SER A 86 -29.48 35.83 -25.07
C SER A 86 -28.14 35.26 -24.54
N PHE A 87 -27.29 34.68 -25.40
CA PHE A 87 -26.10 33.93 -24.94
C PHE A 87 -25.12 34.80 -24.13
N ARG A 88 -25.02 36.10 -24.39
CA ARG A 88 -24.11 37.00 -23.65
C ARG A 88 -24.47 37.08 -22.18
N ASP A 89 -25.77 37.13 -21.90
CA ASP A 89 -26.29 37.17 -20.55
C ASP A 89 -26.24 35.78 -19.90
N GLU A 90 -26.66 34.74 -20.63
CA GLU A 90 -26.68 33.35 -20.14
C GLU A 90 -25.28 32.77 -19.87
N CYS A 91 -24.32 33.07 -20.75
CA CYS A 91 -22.96 32.53 -20.68
C CYS A 91 -21.96 33.50 -20.03
N PHE A 92 -22.41 34.67 -19.56
CA PHE A 92 -21.58 35.73 -18.97
C PHE A 92 -20.46 36.22 -19.90
N ILE A 93 -20.80 36.56 -21.15
CA ILE A 93 -19.85 36.98 -22.18
C ILE A 93 -19.96 38.49 -22.47
N SER A 94 -18.86 39.20 -22.31
CA SER A 94 -18.73 40.63 -22.62
C SER A 94 -18.47 40.89 -24.10
N SER A 95 -17.84 39.97 -24.83
CA SER A 95 -17.72 40.07 -26.29
C SER A 95 -17.35 38.72 -26.92
N VAL A 96 -17.72 38.56 -28.19
CA VAL A 96 -17.24 37.49 -29.05
C VAL A 96 -16.69 38.08 -30.35
N GLY A 97 -15.57 37.56 -30.82
CA GLY A 97 -14.95 37.98 -32.08
C GLY A 97 -14.36 36.80 -32.83
N PHE A 98 -14.23 36.95 -34.15
CA PHE A 98 -13.56 35.95 -34.99
C PHE A 98 -12.14 36.40 -35.33
N ALA A 99 -11.17 35.50 -35.17
CA ALA A 99 -9.81 35.71 -35.65
C ALA A 99 -9.16 34.37 -36.03
N ASN A 100 -8.54 34.31 -37.22
CA ASN A 100 -7.74 33.18 -37.68
C ASN A 100 -8.43 31.79 -37.56
N GLY A 101 -9.73 31.70 -37.84
CA GLY A 101 -10.47 30.44 -37.74
C GLY A 101 -11.01 30.10 -36.34
N TYR A 102 -10.91 31.02 -35.39
CA TYR A 102 -11.39 30.86 -34.02
C TYR A 102 -12.47 31.89 -33.68
N LEU A 103 -13.50 31.45 -32.96
CA LEU A 103 -14.33 32.33 -32.16
C LEU A 103 -13.66 32.51 -30.80
N ASN A 104 -13.43 33.76 -30.41
CA ASN A 104 -12.76 34.18 -29.19
C ASN A 104 -13.77 34.90 -28.30
N PHE A 105 -13.93 34.45 -27.06
CA PHE A 105 -14.93 34.92 -26.12
C PHE A 105 -14.27 35.58 -24.91
N HIS A 106 -14.72 36.77 -24.55
CA HIS A 106 -14.32 37.47 -23.33
C HIS A 106 -15.42 37.35 -22.28
N ILE A 107 -15.07 36.99 -21.06
CA ILE A 107 -16.02 36.86 -19.95
C ILE A 107 -16.36 38.27 -19.43
N ASP A 108 -17.63 38.51 -19.12
CA ASP A 108 -18.03 39.62 -18.27
C ASP A 108 -17.75 39.23 -16.81
N PHE A 109 -16.52 39.50 -16.35
CA PHE A 109 -16.11 39.17 -14.99
C PHE A 109 -16.93 39.91 -13.93
N THR A 110 -17.52 41.08 -14.24
CA THR A 110 -18.34 41.82 -13.29
C THR A 110 -19.64 41.06 -13.01
N ARG A 111 -20.35 40.66 -14.07
CA ARG A 111 -21.59 39.88 -13.95
C ARG A 111 -21.32 38.46 -13.45
N PHE A 112 -20.28 37.80 -13.98
CA PHE A 112 -19.91 36.46 -13.55
C PHE A 112 -19.54 36.41 -12.07
N SER A 113 -18.69 37.33 -11.60
CA SER A 113 -18.29 37.37 -10.18
C SER A 113 -19.48 37.68 -9.28
N ARG A 114 -20.37 38.60 -9.67
CA ARG A 114 -21.61 38.87 -8.93
C ARG A 114 -22.46 37.60 -8.79
N ARG A 115 -22.67 36.86 -9.88
CA ARG A 115 -23.44 35.61 -9.87
C ARG A 115 -22.79 34.54 -9.00
N VAL A 116 -21.46 34.41 -9.05
CA VAL A 116 -20.72 33.46 -8.22
C VAL A 116 -20.83 33.81 -6.75
N ILE A 117 -20.65 35.08 -6.38
CA ILE A 117 -20.82 35.56 -5.01
C ILE A 117 -22.25 35.31 -4.54
N GLU A 118 -23.26 35.62 -5.35
CA GLU A 118 -24.66 35.33 -5.05
C GLU A 118 -24.91 33.83 -4.86
N ALA A 119 -24.34 32.96 -5.71
CA ALA A 119 -24.44 31.50 -5.57
C ALA A 119 -23.84 31.00 -4.25
N ILE A 120 -22.75 31.63 -3.79
CA ILE A 120 -22.12 31.35 -2.51
C ILE A 120 -23.02 31.82 -1.36
N LEU A 121 -23.45 33.08 -1.38
CA LEU A 121 -24.26 33.69 -0.31
C LEU A 121 -25.63 33.03 -0.14
N THR A 122 -26.25 32.58 -1.24
CA THR A 122 -27.57 31.89 -1.22
C THR A 122 -27.46 30.39 -0.94
N GLY A 123 -26.23 29.86 -0.81
CA GLY A 123 -25.95 28.43 -0.66
C GLY A 123 -26.26 27.58 -1.90
N GLU A 124 -26.59 28.20 -3.04
CA GLU A 124 -26.85 27.47 -4.29
C GLU A 124 -25.62 26.67 -4.74
N LEU A 125 -24.42 27.25 -4.65
CA LEU A 125 -23.19 26.56 -5.03
C LEU A 125 -22.98 25.33 -4.13
N ASP A 126 -23.19 25.46 -2.83
CA ASP A 126 -23.07 24.34 -1.89
C ASP A 126 -24.10 23.24 -2.17
N ARG A 127 -25.36 23.60 -2.46
CA ARG A 127 -26.40 22.63 -2.87
C ARG A 127 -26.00 21.89 -4.15
N ARG A 128 -25.46 22.60 -5.14
CA ARG A 128 -24.99 22.02 -6.41
C ARG A 128 -23.78 21.12 -6.25
N ILE A 129 -22.84 21.47 -5.37
CA ILE A 129 -21.69 20.61 -5.05
C ILE A 129 -22.19 19.33 -4.36
N ARG A 130 -23.08 19.45 -3.37
CA ARG A 130 -23.65 18.30 -2.66
C ARG A 130 -24.56 17.43 -3.52
N SER A 131 -25.14 17.96 -4.60
CA SER A 131 -25.97 17.15 -5.50
C SER A 131 -25.14 16.20 -6.38
N ILE A 132 -23.81 16.35 -6.44
CA ILE A 132 -22.93 15.49 -7.25
C ILE A 132 -22.97 14.04 -6.76
N GLY A 133 -22.88 13.84 -5.45
CA GLY A 133 -22.90 12.52 -4.83
C GLY A 133 -24.29 11.90 -4.78
N GLY A 134 -25.35 12.72 -4.86
CA GLY A 134 -26.73 12.25 -4.97
C GLY A 134 -27.19 11.37 -3.80
N GLY A 135 -26.54 11.44 -2.63
CA GLY A 135 -26.83 10.56 -1.49
C GLY A 135 -26.33 9.13 -1.65
N LYS A 136 -25.49 8.83 -2.66
CA LYS A 136 -24.95 7.48 -2.83
C LYS A 136 -24.08 7.07 -1.65
N VAL A 137 -24.19 5.81 -1.24
CA VAL A 137 -23.39 5.26 -0.14
C VAL A 137 -22.04 4.78 -0.67
N VAL A 138 -20.96 5.27 -0.07
CA VAL A 138 -19.58 4.93 -0.47
C VAL A 138 -18.77 4.51 0.73
N VAL A 139 -18.02 3.42 0.62
CA VAL A 139 -17.01 3.04 1.61
C VAL A 139 -15.65 3.55 1.19
N VAL A 140 -14.91 4.14 2.13
CA VAL A 140 -13.48 4.42 1.98
C VAL A 140 -12.74 3.66 3.06
N GLU A 141 -12.07 2.58 2.67
CA GLU A 141 -11.18 1.85 3.56
C GLU A 141 -9.78 2.42 3.47
N HIS A 142 -9.17 2.78 4.60
CA HIS A 142 -7.80 3.30 4.61
C HIS A 142 -7.09 3.02 5.93
N THR A 143 -5.78 3.32 5.93
CA THR A 143 -4.84 3.08 7.03
C THR A 143 -4.56 1.60 7.27
N SER A 144 -5.56 0.80 7.64
CA SER A 144 -5.55 -0.67 7.85
C SER A 144 -4.18 -1.24 8.28
N ALA A 145 -3.56 -0.59 9.27
CA ALA A 145 -2.22 -0.95 9.73
C ALA A 145 -2.28 -2.10 10.72
N ASN A 146 -1.32 -3.02 10.66
CA ASN A 146 -1.24 -4.14 11.59
C ASN A 146 -1.12 -3.63 13.04
N PRO A 147 -1.90 -4.19 13.98
CA PRO A 147 -1.99 -3.72 15.36
C PRO A 147 -0.84 -4.28 16.22
N VAL A 148 0.41 -4.01 15.86
CA VAL A 148 1.59 -4.57 16.53
C VAL A 148 2.58 -3.55 17.10
N HIS A 149 2.55 -2.31 16.61
CA HIS A 149 3.43 -1.22 17.02
C HIS A 149 2.78 0.12 16.67
N PRO A 150 3.26 1.27 17.20
CA PRO A 150 2.70 2.58 16.87
C PRO A 150 2.71 2.89 15.38
N LEU A 151 1.77 3.71 14.92
CA LEU A 151 1.76 4.18 13.53
C LEU A 151 3.04 4.97 13.20
N HIS A 152 3.69 4.61 12.11
CA HIS A 152 4.86 5.33 11.57
C HIS A 152 4.45 6.30 10.45
N VAL A 153 5.39 7.10 9.94
CA VAL A 153 5.13 8.10 8.88
C VAL A 153 4.46 7.53 7.62
N GLY A 154 4.76 6.28 7.24
CA GLY A 154 4.08 5.58 6.14
C GLY A 154 2.56 5.45 6.36
N SER A 155 2.13 4.82 7.46
CA SER A 155 0.73 4.71 7.85
C SER A 155 0.06 6.06 8.10
N GLY A 156 0.81 7.05 8.63
CA GLY A 156 0.34 8.42 8.78
C GLY A 156 -0.04 9.06 7.44
N ARG A 157 0.82 8.96 6.42
CA ARG A 157 0.52 9.43 5.05
C ARG A 157 -0.73 8.75 4.48
N ASN A 158 -0.84 7.42 4.61
CA ASN A 158 -2.01 6.68 4.12
C ASN A 158 -3.29 7.21 4.78
N SER A 159 -3.25 7.38 6.11
CA SER A 159 -4.39 7.90 6.88
C SER A 159 -4.84 9.27 6.38
N VAL A 160 -3.90 10.19 6.12
CA VAL A 160 -4.22 11.53 5.62
C VAL A 160 -4.80 11.48 4.21
N ILE A 161 -4.25 10.65 3.31
CA ILE A 161 -4.75 10.52 1.93
C ILE A 161 -6.19 9.98 1.95
N GLY A 162 -6.41 8.86 2.65
CA GLY A 162 -7.71 8.22 2.71
C GLY A 162 -8.79 9.09 3.33
N ASP A 163 -8.50 9.73 4.47
CA ASP A 163 -9.49 10.60 5.12
C ASP A 163 -9.73 11.90 4.34
N THR A 164 -8.71 12.47 3.68
CA THR A 164 -8.91 13.62 2.79
C THR A 164 -9.85 13.26 1.64
N PHE A 165 -9.65 12.10 1.03
CA PHE A 165 -10.54 11.62 -0.04
C PHE A 165 -11.97 11.39 0.48
N ALA A 166 -12.13 10.76 1.65
CA ALA A 166 -13.42 10.59 2.31
C ALA A 166 -14.14 11.94 2.59
N ARG A 167 -13.39 12.98 3.01
CA ARG A 167 -13.94 14.33 3.21
C ARG A 167 -14.38 14.99 1.92
N ILE A 168 -13.61 14.83 0.84
CA ILE A 168 -13.98 15.34 -0.49
C ILE A 168 -15.30 14.69 -0.93
N LEU A 169 -15.40 13.37 -0.86
CA LEU A 169 -16.64 12.64 -1.17
C LEU A 169 -17.81 13.12 -0.28
N SER A 170 -17.59 13.29 1.02
CA SER A 170 -18.61 13.81 1.93
C SER A 170 -19.08 15.22 1.52
N LYS A 171 -18.15 16.11 1.11
CA LYS A 171 -18.47 17.47 0.65
C LYS A 171 -19.24 17.45 -0.68
N LEU A 172 -18.96 16.48 -1.55
CA LEU A 172 -19.69 16.22 -2.79
C LEU A 172 -21.09 15.61 -2.55
N GLY A 173 -21.44 15.27 -1.31
CA GLY A 173 -22.77 14.79 -0.92
C GLY A 173 -22.97 13.27 -1.05
N PHE A 174 -21.88 12.50 -1.01
CA PHE A 174 -21.95 11.06 -0.78
C PHE A 174 -22.15 10.76 0.71
N HIS A 175 -22.84 9.66 1.02
CA HIS A 175 -22.88 9.08 2.36
C HIS A 175 -21.65 8.20 2.56
N VAL A 176 -20.59 8.77 3.12
CA VAL A 176 -19.29 8.11 3.25
C VAL A 176 -19.21 7.32 4.55
N ASN A 177 -18.85 6.04 4.46
CA ASN A 177 -18.49 5.18 5.59
C ASN A 177 -16.97 4.91 5.55
N ARG A 178 -16.24 5.45 6.51
CA ARG A 178 -14.79 5.27 6.69
C ARG A 178 -14.54 4.01 7.49
N ARG A 179 -13.79 3.07 6.91
CA ARG A 179 -13.52 1.77 7.53
C ARG A 179 -12.04 1.55 7.74
N PHE A 180 -11.71 0.91 8.85
CA PHE A 180 -10.38 0.41 9.15
C PHE A 180 -10.43 -1.10 9.22
N TYR A 181 -9.67 -1.80 8.37
CA TYR A 181 -9.53 -3.25 8.47
C TYR A 181 -8.41 -3.61 9.45
N VAL A 182 -8.77 -4.29 10.54
CA VAL A 182 -7.83 -4.71 11.57
C VAL A 182 -7.35 -6.13 11.29
N ASN A 183 -6.13 -6.27 10.77
CA ASN A 183 -5.45 -7.54 10.57
C ASN A 183 -4.90 -8.06 11.92
N ASP A 184 -5.78 -8.64 12.72
CA ASP A 184 -5.47 -9.13 14.06
C ASP A 184 -5.14 -10.62 14.12
N MET A 185 -5.03 -11.32 12.98
CA MET A 185 -4.69 -12.76 12.95
C MET A 185 -3.27 -13.04 12.39
N GLY A 186 -2.55 -11.97 12.04
CA GLY A 186 -1.21 -11.99 11.46
C GLY A 186 -0.13 -12.71 12.27
N ARG A 187 0.91 -13.22 11.58
CA ARG A 187 2.15 -13.72 12.24
C ARG A 187 2.77 -12.70 13.18
N GLN A 188 2.78 -11.41 12.80
CA GLN A 188 3.34 -10.36 13.65
C GLN A 188 2.53 -10.21 14.95
N VAL A 189 1.21 -10.34 14.87
CA VAL A 189 0.32 -10.33 16.03
C VAL A 189 0.59 -11.54 16.91
N ALA A 190 0.85 -12.72 16.34
CA ALA A 190 1.23 -13.90 17.12
C ALA A 190 2.53 -13.71 17.92
N PHE A 191 3.54 -13.02 17.37
CA PHE A 191 4.76 -12.66 18.11
C PHE A 191 4.44 -11.72 19.28
N LEU A 192 3.60 -10.71 19.04
CA LEU A 192 3.16 -9.79 20.08
C LEU A 192 2.37 -10.52 21.17
N VAL A 193 1.40 -11.35 20.82
CA VAL A 193 0.57 -12.14 21.73
C VAL A 193 1.41 -13.12 22.54
N TYR A 194 2.43 -13.73 21.94
CA TYR A 194 3.38 -14.58 22.67
C TYR A 194 4.12 -13.80 23.75
N GLY A 195 4.66 -12.63 23.41
CA GLY A 195 5.29 -11.73 24.37
C GLY A 195 4.32 -11.27 25.47
N ALA A 196 3.11 -10.85 25.09
CA ALA A 196 2.08 -10.39 26.01
C ALA A 196 1.62 -11.50 26.97
N SER A 197 1.52 -12.74 26.49
CA SER A 197 1.20 -13.90 27.33
C SER A 197 2.29 -14.15 28.36
N ILE A 198 3.58 -14.08 27.98
CA ILE A 198 4.70 -14.17 28.93
C ILE A 198 4.59 -13.09 30.01
N LEU A 199 4.28 -11.85 29.64
CA LEU A 199 4.13 -10.77 30.62
C LEU A 199 2.97 -11.02 31.57
N ARG A 200 1.82 -11.47 31.05
CA ARG A 200 0.64 -11.82 31.84
C ARG A 200 0.96 -12.91 32.86
N ASP A 201 1.64 -13.98 32.44
CA ASP A 201 2.03 -15.10 33.32
C ASP A 201 3.02 -14.66 34.41
N LYS A 202 3.84 -13.64 34.13
CA LYS A 202 4.79 -13.04 35.07
C LYS A 202 4.19 -11.89 35.89
N GLY A 203 2.91 -11.56 35.69
CA GLY A 203 2.22 -10.46 36.38
C GLY A 203 2.68 -9.06 35.98
N VAL A 204 3.41 -8.91 34.86
CA VAL A 204 3.88 -7.63 34.35
C VAL A 204 2.74 -6.94 33.60
N LYS A 205 2.38 -5.73 34.03
CA LYS A 205 1.30 -4.94 33.43
C LYS A 205 1.85 -3.76 32.64
N PRO A 206 1.13 -3.28 31.61
CA PRO A 206 1.46 -2.01 30.97
C PRO A 206 1.51 -0.87 32.01
N PRO A 207 2.55 -0.02 32.01
CA PRO A 207 2.58 1.17 32.84
C PRO A 207 1.45 2.14 32.47
N SER A 208 0.87 2.83 33.45
CA SER A 208 -0.28 3.72 33.23
C SER A 208 0.04 4.98 32.42
N ASP A 209 1.30 5.40 32.41
CA ASP A 209 1.83 6.55 31.68
C ASP A 209 2.24 6.20 30.23
N PHE A 210 2.26 4.91 29.87
CA PHE A 210 2.57 4.47 28.53
C PHE A 210 1.32 4.43 27.65
N LYS A 211 1.45 5.00 26.46
CA LYS A 211 0.46 4.81 25.40
C LYS A 211 0.39 3.33 25.01
N PRO A 212 -0.81 2.71 24.90
CA PRO A 212 -0.93 1.27 24.72
C PRO A 212 -0.17 0.68 23.52
N ASP A 213 -0.26 1.30 22.35
CA ASP A 213 0.47 0.86 21.15
C ASP A 213 1.99 1.01 21.28
N HIS A 214 2.48 1.98 22.07
CA HIS A 214 3.90 2.13 22.36
C HIS A 214 4.40 1.00 23.27
N TRP A 215 3.64 0.69 24.33
CA TRP A 215 3.96 -0.43 25.20
C TRP A 215 4.03 -1.74 24.43
N TYR A 216 2.96 -2.09 23.71
CA TYR A 216 2.91 -3.32 22.93
C TYR A 216 3.92 -3.33 21.77
N GLY A 217 4.25 -2.17 21.20
CA GLY A 217 5.37 -2.04 20.26
C GLY A 217 6.72 -2.43 20.86
N ILE A 218 6.99 -2.05 22.12
CA ILE A 218 8.20 -2.48 22.85
C ILE A 218 8.17 -3.98 23.11
N VAL A 219 7.02 -4.53 23.54
CA VAL A 219 6.85 -5.98 23.77
C VAL A 219 7.11 -6.77 22.49
N TYR A 220 6.50 -6.37 21.37
CA TYR A 220 6.72 -6.98 20.06
C TYR A 220 8.20 -6.95 19.66
N ALA A 221 8.86 -5.79 19.80
CA ALA A 221 10.25 -5.63 19.44
C ALA A 221 11.18 -6.48 20.34
N LEU A 222 10.96 -6.47 21.66
CA LEU A 222 11.72 -7.29 22.61
C LEU A 222 11.59 -8.78 22.32
N THR A 223 10.37 -9.28 22.09
CA THR A 223 10.14 -10.69 21.76
C THR A 223 10.91 -11.10 20.50
N ASN A 224 10.83 -10.32 19.43
CA ASN A 224 11.57 -10.60 18.19
C ASN A 224 13.09 -10.57 18.42
N LEU A 225 13.60 -9.50 19.04
CA LEU A 225 15.03 -9.30 19.23
C LEU A 225 15.64 -10.35 20.16
N VAL A 226 14.94 -10.77 21.22
CA VAL A 226 15.43 -11.81 22.12
C VAL A 226 15.49 -13.16 21.40
N ILE A 227 14.46 -13.55 20.63
CA ILE A 227 14.50 -14.79 19.83
C ILE A 227 15.67 -14.76 18.84
N GLU A 228 15.86 -13.64 18.13
CA GLU A 228 16.94 -13.47 17.18
C GLU A 228 18.32 -13.48 17.86
N GLU A 229 18.47 -12.82 19.00
CA GLU A 229 19.68 -12.82 19.82
C GLU A 229 20.10 -14.24 20.21
N ARG A 230 19.16 -15.06 20.71
CA ARG A 230 19.44 -16.45 21.10
C ARG A 230 19.82 -17.31 19.90
N SER A 231 19.15 -17.12 18.76
CA SER A 231 19.45 -17.84 17.52
C SER A 231 20.84 -17.47 16.99
N LEU A 232 21.17 -16.19 16.94
CA LEU A 232 22.49 -15.70 16.56
C LEU A 232 23.59 -16.19 17.49
N LEU A 233 23.35 -16.22 18.81
CA LEU A 233 24.34 -16.72 19.76
C LEU A 233 24.69 -18.20 19.49
N ARG A 234 23.71 -19.05 19.17
CA ARG A 234 23.94 -20.45 18.79
C ARG A 234 24.78 -20.55 17.51
N ARG A 235 24.42 -19.78 16.48
CA ARG A 235 25.15 -19.73 15.20
C ARG A 235 26.57 -19.21 15.39
N LEU A 236 26.77 -18.19 16.23
CA LEU A 236 28.07 -17.62 16.54
C LEU A 236 28.99 -18.63 17.23
N LYS A 237 28.47 -19.42 18.17
CA LYS A 237 29.23 -20.51 18.82
C LYS A 237 29.65 -21.61 17.82
N SER A 238 28.77 -21.96 16.87
CA SER A 238 29.11 -22.90 15.80
C SER A 238 30.21 -22.33 14.90
N ALA A 239 30.03 -21.10 14.42
CA ALA A 239 31.00 -20.42 13.56
C ALA A 239 32.36 -20.22 14.25
N GLU A 240 32.36 -19.96 15.57
CA GLU A 240 33.57 -19.91 16.38
C GLU A 240 34.33 -21.24 16.35
N THR A 241 33.60 -22.35 16.52
CA THR A 241 34.19 -23.70 16.50
C THR A 241 34.78 -23.99 15.12
N GLU A 242 34.02 -23.74 14.06
CA GLU A 242 34.46 -23.92 12.67
C GLU A 242 35.68 -23.07 12.31
N PHE A 243 35.74 -21.82 12.81
CA PHE A 243 36.90 -20.95 12.62
C PHE A 243 38.14 -21.56 13.28
N TRP A 244 38.03 -21.96 14.55
CA TRP A 244 39.16 -22.53 15.28
C TRP A 244 39.66 -23.83 14.66
N ASP A 245 38.75 -24.68 14.19
CA ASP A 245 39.10 -25.94 13.53
C ASP A 245 39.80 -25.66 12.19
N SER A 246 39.28 -24.70 11.41
CA SER A 246 39.91 -24.27 10.16
C SER A 246 41.29 -23.66 10.37
N LEU A 247 41.49 -22.91 11.46
CA LEU A 247 42.79 -22.34 11.82
C LEU A 247 43.79 -23.45 12.19
N SER A 248 43.33 -24.47 12.93
CA SER A 248 44.14 -25.65 13.26
C SER A 248 44.54 -26.45 12.02
N THR A 249 43.61 -26.61 11.06
CA THR A 249 43.88 -27.25 9.77
C THR A 249 44.92 -26.47 8.97
N LEU A 250 44.73 -25.15 8.82
CA LEU A 250 45.69 -24.29 8.11
C LEU A 250 47.08 -24.33 8.75
N HIS A 251 47.16 -24.25 10.09
CA HIS A 251 48.42 -24.32 10.81
C HIS A 251 49.15 -25.66 10.60
N SER A 252 48.43 -26.74 10.32
CA SER A 252 48.98 -28.09 10.12
C SER A 252 49.21 -28.45 8.64
N ASP A 253 48.77 -27.61 7.70
CA ASP A 253 48.89 -27.83 6.25
C ASP A 253 50.36 -27.66 5.80
N PRO A 254 51.02 -28.73 5.31
CA PRO A 254 52.42 -28.65 4.87
C PRO A 254 52.63 -27.65 3.73
N SER A 255 51.66 -27.49 2.83
CA SER A 255 51.76 -26.57 1.70
C SER A 255 51.67 -25.09 2.12
N VAL A 256 50.99 -24.82 3.23
CA VAL A 256 50.96 -23.47 3.85
C VAL A 256 52.25 -23.21 4.61
N ARG A 257 52.79 -24.20 5.34
CA ARG A 257 54.06 -24.09 6.07
C ARG A 257 55.25 -23.82 5.15
N SER A 258 55.24 -24.32 3.92
CA SER A 258 56.29 -23.98 2.93
C SER A 258 56.22 -22.54 2.42
N ILE A 259 55.09 -21.85 2.60
CA ILE A 259 54.86 -20.48 2.14
C ILE A 259 55.11 -19.47 3.26
N LEU A 260 54.72 -19.80 4.49
CA LEU A 260 54.77 -18.87 5.63
C LEU A 260 56.13 -18.90 6.36
N PRO A 261 56.69 -17.75 6.75
CA PRO A 261 57.86 -17.70 7.63
C PRO A 261 57.59 -18.32 9.00
N GLU A 262 58.60 -18.93 9.63
CA GLU A 262 58.51 -19.51 10.99
C GLU A 262 57.97 -18.52 12.04
N SER A 263 58.31 -17.23 11.92
CA SER A 263 57.81 -16.18 12.82
C SER A 263 56.30 -15.92 12.71
N VAL A 264 55.69 -16.28 11.57
CA VAL A 264 54.25 -16.21 11.32
C VAL A 264 53.58 -17.48 11.84
N VAL A 265 54.16 -18.65 11.56
CA VAL A 265 53.68 -19.95 12.06
C VAL A 265 53.63 -19.95 13.60
N HIS A 266 54.69 -19.51 14.27
CA HIS A 266 54.74 -19.40 15.73
C HIS A 266 53.68 -18.42 16.28
N ARG A 267 53.40 -17.32 15.56
CA ARG A 267 52.34 -16.38 15.94
C ARG A 267 50.96 -17.03 15.86
N LEU A 268 50.66 -17.75 14.78
CA LEU A 268 49.40 -18.48 14.62
C LEU A 268 49.24 -19.57 15.69
N GLN A 269 50.31 -20.30 16.02
CA GLN A 269 50.33 -21.27 17.12
C GLN A 269 50.02 -20.60 18.47
N GLY A 270 50.59 -19.42 18.73
CA GLY A 270 50.30 -18.62 19.90
C GLY A 270 48.83 -18.19 19.99
N ILE A 271 48.22 -17.83 18.85
CA ILE A 271 46.78 -17.51 18.80
C ILE A 271 45.92 -18.76 19.05
N LEU A 272 46.27 -19.91 18.47
CA LEU A 272 45.59 -21.19 18.72
C LEU A 272 45.61 -21.57 20.21
N GLY A 273 46.74 -21.35 20.90
CA GLY A 273 46.86 -21.59 22.34
C GLY A 273 45.93 -20.74 23.20
N LYS A 274 45.51 -19.56 22.70
CA LYS A 274 44.57 -18.67 23.39
C LYS A 274 43.10 -19.12 23.28
N LYS A 275 42.75 -20.08 22.39
CA LYS A 275 41.38 -20.62 22.20
C LYS A 275 40.73 -21.04 23.53
N ALA A 276 41.51 -21.55 24.48
CA ALA A 276 41.01 -22.03 25.77
C ALA A 276 40.62 -20.90 26.75
N PHE A 277 41.08 -19.66 26.55
CA PHE A 277 40.91 -18.53 27.48
C PHE A 277 39.82 -17.52 27.03
N ASN A 278 38.81 -18.05 26.33
CA ASN A 278 37.74 -17.44 25.53
C ASN A 278 36.99 -16.20 26.10
N LYS A 279 37.58 -14.99 25.99
CA LYS A 279 36.84 -13.71 26.14
C LYS A 279 36.94 -12.75 24.95
N ASP A 280 37.85 -12.99 24.01
CA ASP A 280 38.24 -12.04 22.95
C ASP A 280 38.26 -12.66 21.55
N THR A 281 37.45 -13.69 21.25
CA THR A 281 37.48 -14.39 19.95
C THR A 281 37.38 -13.44 18.74
N LEU A 282 36.54 -12.40 18.81
CA LEU A 282 36.48 -11.36 17.77
C LEU A 282 37.82 -10.68 17.50
N LYS A 283 38.57 -10.35 18.55
CA LYS A 283 39.90 -9.75 18.45
C LYS A 283 40.90 -10.74 17.87
N LEU A 284 40.85 -12.00 18.32
CA LEU A 284 41.73 -13.07 17.84
C LEU A 284 41.49 -13.40 16.36
N VAL A 285 40.25 -13.41 15.89
CA VAL A 285 39.92 -13.59 14.47
C VAL A 285 40.53 -12.47 13.63
N ARG A 286 40.41 -11.21 14.06
CA ARG A 286 41.04 -10.06 13.37
C ARG A 286 42.57 -10.14 13.42
N GLU A 287 43.14 -10.57 14.55
CA GLU A 287 44.58 -10.79 14.68
C GLU A 287 45.07 -11.84 13.66
N VAL A 288 44.29 -12.90 13.42
CA VAL A 288 44.60 -13.91 12.38
C VAL A 288 44.51 -13.31 10.97
N GLU A 289 43.46 -12.54 10.67
CA GLU A 289 43.34 -11.86 9.37
C GLU A 289 44.51 -10.91 9.12
N ASP A 290 44.89 -10.12 10.13
CA ASP A 290 46.03 -9.19 10.06
C ASP A 290 47.36 -9.92 9.87
N VAL A 291 47.58 -11.04 10.58
CA VAL A 291 48.79 -11.86 10.46
C VAL A 291 48.95 -12.47 9.07
N LEU A 292 47.84 -12.86 8.43
CA LEU A 292 47.85 -13.52 7.12
C LEU A 292 47.75 -12.55 5.94
N LYS A 293 47.43 -11.28 6.19
CA LYS A 293 47.16 -10.26 5.16
C LYS A 293 48.27 -10.13 4.12
N ASP A 294 49.52 -10.08 4.56
CA ASP A 294 50.67 -9.90 3.66
C ASP A 294 50.98 -11.15 2.81
N PHE A 295 50.38 -12.29 3.15
CA PHE A 295 50.57 -13.58 2.47
C PHE A 295 49.36 -14.00 1.63
N GLU A 296 48.31 -13.17 1.59
CA GLU A 296 47.04 -13.49 0.95
C GLU A 296 47.19 -13.88 -0.52
N GLN A 297 48.02 -13.16 -1.28
CA GLN A 297 48.25 -13.45 -2.70
C GLN A 297 48.89 -14.83 -2.89
N ALA A 298 49.87 -15.17 -2.05
CA ALA A 298 50.58 -16.44 -2.11
C ALA A 298 49.71 -17.63 -1.66
N LEU A 299 48.80 -17.40 -0.70
CA LEU A 299 47.90 -18.43 -0.18
C LEU A 299 46.58 -18.55 -0.96
N SER A 300 46.32 -17.66 -1.91
CA SER A 300 45.03 -17.52 -2.59
C SER A 300 44.53 -18.80 -3.29
N SER A 301 45.44 -19.68 -3.73
CA SER A 301 45.11 -20.96 -4.36
C SER A 301 44.95 -22.12 -3.37
N ASN A 302 45.42 -21.99 -2.12
CA ASN A 302 45.36 -23.03 -1.09
C ASN A 302 43.96 -23.15 -0.47
N ASP A 303 43.44 -24.37 -0.39
CA ASP A 303 42.07 -24.62 0.05
C ASP A 303 41.88 -24.46 1.57
N SER A 304 42.89 -24.77 2.37
CA SER A 304 42.89 -24.54 3.83
C SER A 304 42.77 -23.05 4.16
N TYR A 305 43.48 -22.19 3.41
CA TYR A 305 43.40 -20.74 3.55
C TYR A 305 42.06 -20.18 3.10
N LYS A 306 41.55 -20.61 1.93
CA LYS A 306 40.20 -20.21 1.47
C LYS A 306 39.13 -20.58 2.49
N SER A 307 39.21 -21.79 3.06
CA SER A 307 38.30 -22.25 4.09
C SER A 307 38.38 -21.37 5.35
N LEU A 308 39.57 -21.16 5.90
CA LEU A 308 39.79 -20.29 7.07
C LEU A 308 39.23 -18.88 6.84
N LYS A 309 39.55 -18.27 5.69
CA LYS A 309 39.10 -16.93 5.33
C LYS A 309 37.57 -16.85 5.27
N ALA A 310 36.92 -17.85 4.67
CA ALA A 310 35.46 -17.92 4.63
C ALA A 310 34.83 -18.06 6.04
N LYS A 311 35.41 -18.89 6.91
CA LYS A 311 34.93 -19.07 8.29
C LYS A 311 35.16 -17.83 9.16
N ALA A 312 36.32 -17.17 9.02
CA ALA A 312 36.61 -15.90 9.68
C ALA A 312 35.60 -14.82 9.27
N GLY A 313 35.38 -14.63 7.97
CA GLY A 313 34.39 -13.67 7.45
C GLY A 313 32.97 -13.94 7.96
N SER A 314 32.54 -15.20 7.95
CA SER A 314 31.23 -15.62 8.50
C SER A 314 31.10 -15.30 10.00
N TYR A 315 32.13 -15.61 10.79
CA TYR A 315 32.15 -15.29 12.21
C TYR A 315 32.08 -13.78 12.47
N LEU A 316 32.89 -12.98 11.76
CA LEU A 316 32.90 -11.52 11.91
C LEU A 316 31.56 -10.88 11.56
N GLN A 317 30.90 -11.37 10.50
CA GLN A 317 29.57 -10.93 10.12
C GLN A 317 28.55 -11.22 11.24
N LEU A 318 28.50 -12.48 11.71
CA LEU A 318 27.59 -12.89 12.78
C LEU A 318 27.83 -12.12 14.09
N ALA A 319 29.10 -11.89 14.45
CA ALA A 319 29.46 -11.12 15.64
C ALA A 319 28.98 -9.66 15.53
N GLY A 320 29.09 -9.06 14.34
CA GLY A 320 28.58 -7.72 14.06
C GLY A 320 27.05 -7.62 14.18
N GLU A 321 26.33 -8.59 13.61
CA GLU A 321 24.87 -8.70 13.72
C GLU A 321 24.44 -8.86 15.19
N TYR A 322 25.07 -9.78 15.92
CA TYR A 322 24.81 -10.01 17.35
C TYR A 322 25.02 -8.75 18.19
N ALA A 323 26.14 -8.03 17.99
CA ALA A 323 26.44 -6.80 18.70
C ALA A 323 25.42 -5.68 18.41
N LYS A 324 24.89 -5.62 17.18
CA LYS A 324 23.83 -4.69 16.80
C LYS A 324 22.53 -5.00 17.56
N ILE A 325 22.10 -6.26 17.59
CA ILE A 325 20.90 -6.68 18.33
C ILE A 325 21.03 -6.42 19.82
N GLN A 326 22.17 -6.77 20.42
CA GLN A 326 22.48 -6.47 21.81
C GLN A 326 22.30 -4.98 22.16
N ARG A 327 22.71 -4.07 21.25
CA ARG A 327 22.53 -2.63 21.43
C ARG A 327 21.06 -2.21 21.40
N LEU A 328 20.26 -2.79 20.50
CA LEU A 328 18.83 -2.54 20.41
C LEU A 328 18.09 -3.04 21.64
N ILE A 329 18.37 -4.27 22.08
CA ILE A 329 17.82 -4.85 23.31
C ILE A 329 18.12 -3.96 24.51
N ARG A 330 19.38 -3.52 24.69
CA ARG A 330 19.74 -2.61 25.79
C ARG A 330 18.91 -1.33 25.78
N ARG A 331 18.69 -0.74 24.61
CA ARG A 331 17.88 0.49 24.47
C ARG A 331 16.44 0.27 24.91
N LEU A 332 15.84 -0.87 24.58
CA LEU A 332 14.47 -1.21 24.97
C LEU A 332 14.37 -1.64 26.44
N ALA A 333 15.37 -2.37 26.95
CA ALA A 333 15.44 -2.79 28.34
C ALA A 333 15.51 -1.59 29.32
N ILE A 334 16.11 -0.47 28.91
CA ILE A 334 16.08 0.78 29.68
C ILE A 334 14.66 1.36 29.75
N GLN A 335 13.87 1.23 28.68
CA GLN A 335 12.50 1.78 28.62
C GLN A 335 11.48 0.88 29.31
N ALA A 336 11.65 -0.44 29.25
CA ALA A 336 10.74 -1.43 29.82
C ALA A 336 11.52 -2.56 30.51
N PRO A 337 12.14 -2.31 31.68
CA PRO A 337 13.02 -3.26 32.34
C PRO A 337 12.29 -4.53 32.77
N GLU A 338 11.08 -4.41 33.34
CA GLU A 338 10.28 -5.56 33.78
C GLU A 338 9.87 -6.46 32.60
N ALA A 339 9.46 -5.86 31.48
CA ALA A 339 9.12 -6.61 30.27
C ALA A 339 10.34 -7.33 29.70
N TYR A 340 11.50 -6.66 29.65
CA TYR A 340 12.75 -7.30 29.23
C TYR A 340 13.12 -8.48 30.12
N THR A 341 13.07 -8.32 31.45
CA THR A 341 13.39 -9.40 32.39
C THR A 341 12.44 -10.59 32.23
N ALA A 342 11.13 -10.35 32.10
CA ALA A 342 10.14 -11.41 31.88
C ALA A 342 10.36 -12.16 30.56
N ILE A 343 10.57 -11.44 29.46
CA ILE A 343 10.77 -12.03 28.13
C ILE A 343 12.11 -12.77 28.05
N SER A 344 13.21 -12.14 28.48
CA SER A 344 14.56 -12.71 28.37
C SER A 344 14.79 -13.95 29.24
N SER A 345 14.11 -14.03 30.39
CA SER A 345 14.15 -15.20 31.27
C SER A 345 13.26 -16.35 30.79
N SER A 346 12.20 -16.06 30.03
CA SER A 346 11.28 -17.08 29.51
C SER A 346 11.74 -17.65 28.16
N ILE A 347 12.32 -16.80 27.29
CA ILE A 347 12.84 -17.21 25.98
C ILE A 347 14.29 -17.67 26.11
N VAL A 348 14.45 -18.92 26.55
CA VAL A 348 15.76 -19.60 26.63
C VAL A 348 16.10 -20.31 25.33
N ASP A 349 15.11 -20.96 24.70
CA ASP A 349 15.27 -21.69 23.46
C ASP A 349 14.48 -21.02 22.31
N PRO A 350 15.16 -20.40 21.32
CA PRO A 350 14.50 -19.73 20.20
C PRO A 350 13.70 -20.69 19.31
N GLU A 351 14.08 -21.97 19.24
CA GLU A 351 13.33 -22.96 18.45
C GLU A 351 12.02 -23.33 19.13
N LYS A 352 12.05 -23.50 20.46
CA LYS A 352 10.85 -23.73 21.27
C LYS A 352 9.90 -22.53 21.19
N ALA A 353 10.41 -21.31 21.37
CA ALA A 353 9.60 -20.10 21.24
C ALA A 353 8.98 -19.98 19.83
N SER A 354 9.76 -20.28 18.80
CA SER A 354 9.24 -20.29 17.42
C SER A 354 8.16 -21.37 17.21
N ALA A 355 8.29 -22.53 17.85
CA ALA A 355 7.27 -23.59 17.80
C ALA A 355 5.98 -23.17 18.54
N GLU A 356 6.09 -22.53 19.70
CA GLU A 356 4.95 -22.00 20.46
C GLU A 356 4.21 -20.91 19.67
N ILE A 357 4.94 -19.98 19.04
CA ILE A 357 4.35 -18.96 18.16
C ILE A 357 3.62 -19.61 16.96
N ARG A 358 4.22 -20.62 16.33
CA ARG A 358 3.54 -21.39 15.26
C ARG A 358 2.28 -22.08 15.78
N GLY A 359 2.32 -22.62 17.00
CA GLY A 359 1.15 -23.21 17.65
C GLY A 359 0.02 -22.20 17.91
N LEU A 360 0.37 -20.99 18.34
CA LEU A 360 -0.60 -19.89 18.50
C LEU A 360 -1.22 -19.51 17.15
N MET A 361 -0.42 -19.38 16.10
CA MET A 361 -0.92 -19.08 14.75
C MET A 361 -1.87 -20.17 14.27
N LYS A 362 -1.49 -21.44 14.42
CA LYS A 362 -2.33 -22.57 14.00
C LYS A 362 -3.67 -22.57 14.73
N ARG A 363 -3.67 -22.43 16.06
CA ARG A 363 -4.92 -22.38 16.85
C ARG A 363 -5.77 -21.15 16.52
N CYS A 364 -5.13 -20.03 16.17
CA CYS A 364 -5.82 -18.83 15.69
C CYS A 364 -6.50 -19.08 14.32
N GLU A 365 -5.81 -19.73 13.38
CA GLU A 365 -6.37 -20.16 12.09
C GLU A 365 -7.46 -21.24 12.24
N GLU A 366 -7.38 -22.09 13.26
CA GLU A 366 -8.41 -23.06 13.66
C GLU A 366 -9.56 -22.44 14.46
N GLU A 367 -9.55 -21.11 14.63
CA GLU A 367 -10.60 -20.33 15.30
C GLU A 367 -10.84 -20.71 16.77
N ASP A 368 -9.78 -21.12 17.48
CA ASP A 368 -9.83 -21.41 18.92
C ASP A 368 -10.32 -20.17 19.69
N PRO A 369 -11.50 -20.23 20.35
CA PRO A 369 -12.11 -19.06 20.98
C PRO A 369 -11.23 -18.42 22.06
N ALA A 370 -10.45 -19.22 22.79
CA ALA A 370 -9.58 -18.71 23.84
C ALA A 370 -8.37 -17.97 23.25
N VAL A 371 -7.83 -18.47 22.13
CA VAL A 371 -6.71 -17.80 21.43
C VAL A 371 -7.20 -16.53 20.75
N LEU A 372 -8.32 -16.57 20.02
CA LEU A 372 -8.90 -15.40 19.37
C LEU A 372 -9.20 -14.28 20.36
N ALA A 373 -9.72 -14.60 21.55
CA ALA A 373 -9.96 -13.63 22.60
C ALA A 373 -8.69 -12.87 23.01
N VAL A 374 -7.56 -13.56 23.15
CA VAL A 374 -6.28 -12.94 23.51
C VAL A 374 -5.73 -12.09 22.37
N PHE A 375 -5.80 -12.59 21.12
CA PHE A 375 -5.38 -11.82 19.93
C PHE A 375 -6.19 -10.53 19.80
N HIS A 376 -7.50 -10.61 19.98
CA HIS A 376 -8.40 -9.47 19.94
C HIS A 376 -8.11 -8.46 21.06
N GLU A 377 -7.95 -8.92 22.31
CA GLU A 377 -7.68 -8.05 23.46
C GLU A 377 -6.39 -7.23 23.28
N VAL A 378 -5.32 -7.89 22.86
CA VAL A 378 -4.01 -7.26 22.61
C VAL A 378 -4.10 -6.28 21.44
N SER A 379 -4.71 -6.71 20.33
CA SER A 379 -4.87 -5.88 19.13
C SER A 379 -5.76 -4.66 19.40
N LYS A 380 -6.84 -4.82 20.16
CA LYS A 380 -7.73 -3.73 20.60
C LYS A 380 -6.98 -2.66 21.36
N SER A 381 -6.11 -3.06 22.28
CA SER A 381 -5.29 -2.10 23.03
C SER A 381 -4.38 -1.30 22.09
N VAL A 382 -3.77 -1.93 21.08
CA VAL A 382 -2.97 -1.23 20.07
C VAL A 382 -3.83 -0.30 19.21
N ILE A 383 -5.02 -0.74 18.78
CA ILE A 383 -5.97 0.09 18.04
C ILE A 383 -6.42 1.32 18.84
N ASP A 384 -6.59 1.21 20.16
CA ASP A 384 -6.89 2.37 21.01
C ASP A 384 -5.75 3.40 20.99
N GLY A 385 -4.50 2.93 20.97
CA GLY A 385 -3.35 3.79 20.70
C GLY A 385 -3.40 4.44 19.31
N PHE A 386 -3.80 3.70 18.27
CA PHE A 386 -3.94 4.28 16.92
C PHE A 386 -4.99 5.38 16.89
N ARG A 387 -6.15 5.17 17.54
CA ARG A 387 -7.23 6.16 17.66
C ARG A 387 -6.73 7.45 18.27
N GLU A 388 -5.94 7.39 19.34
CA GLU A 388 -5.36 8.59 19.96
C GLU A 388 -4.44 9.36 19.00
N THR A 389 -3.58 8.66 18.26
CA THR A 389 -2.70 9.30 17.26
C THR A 389 -3.49 9.92 16.12
N LEU A 390 -4.48 9.22 15.58
CA LEU A 390 -5.27 9.66 14.43
C LEU A 390 -6.21 10.82 14.79
N ALA A 391 -6.73 10.84 16.01
CA ALA A 391 -7.52 11.96 16.53
C ALA A 391 -6.74 13.28 16.55
N LYS A 392 -5.42 13.26 16.78
CA LYS A 392 -4.55 14.45 16.70
C LYS A 392 -4.49 15.04 15.28
N LEU A 393 -4.81 14.25 14.26
CA LEU A 393 -4.92 14.66 12.85
C LEU A 393 -6.37 14.90 12.42
N ASN A 394 -7.31 14.90 13.37
CA ASN A 394 -8.76 14.97 13.14
C ASN A 394 -9.30 13.78 12.31
N ILE A 395 -8.58 12.65 12.26
CA ILE A 395 -8.99 11.46 11.51
C ILE A 395 -9.79 10.54 12.43
N SER A 396 -10.95 10.10 11.96
CA SER A 396 -11.84 9.16 12.67
C SER A 396 -12.41 8.13 11.70
N PHE A 397 -12.77 6.97 12.21
CA PHE A 397 -13.41 5.89 11.46
C PHE A 397 -14.81 5.63 11.98
N ASP A 398 -15.70 5.25 11.06
CA ASP A 398 -17.07 4.86 11.40
C ASP A 398 -17.10 3.43 11.95
N GLU A 399 -16.22 2.54 11.45
CA GLU A 399 -16.11 1.15 11.92
C GLU A 399 -14.66 0.65 11.87
N PHE A 400 -14.31 -0.22 12.83
CA PHE A 400 -13.09 -1.02 12.82
C PHE A 400 -13.50 -2.48 12.62
N ASP A 401 -13.28 -3.00 11.42
CA ASP A 401 -13.68 -4.35 11.03
C ASP A 401 -12.52 -5.33 11.33
N TRP A 402 -12.79 -6.36 12.14
CA TRP A 402 -11.77 -7.29 12.65
C TRP A 402 -11.67 -8.53 11.77
N GLU A 403 -10.46 -8.89 11.35
CA GLU A 403 -10.21 -10.12 10.58
C GLU A 403 -10.67 -11.37 11.35
N SER A 404 -10.49 -11.38 12.67
CA SER A 404 -10.97 -12.42 13.59
C SER A 404 -12.49 -12.45 13.82
N SER A 405 -13.26 -11.54 13.23
CA SER A 405 -14.71 -11.52 13.41
C SER A 405 -15.37 -12.74 12.78
N LYS A 406 -16.44 -13.22 13.43
CA LYS A 406 -17.20 -14.37 12.96
C LYS A 406 -17.75 -14.16 11.55
N GLU A 407 -18.17 -12.93 11.23
CA GLU A 407 -18.71 -12.55 9.92
C GLU A 407 -17.69 -12.74 8.80
N ILE A 408 -16.44 -12.29 9.01
CA ILE A 408 -15.38 -12.40 8.01
C ILE A 408 -14.88 -13.84 7.89
N LEU A 409 -14.70 -14.53 9.02
CA LEU A 409 -14.27 -15.92 9.05
C LEU A 409 -15.30 -16.85 8.39
N THR A 410 -16.58 -16.72 8.75
CA THR A 410 -17.67 -17.48 8.11
C THR A 410 -17.75 -17.18 6.63
N GLY A 411 -17.67 -15.89 6.25
CA GLY A 411 -17.67 -15.49 4.84
C GLY A 411 -16.48 -16.06 4.05
N ALA A 412 -15.31 -16.24 4.68
CA ALA A 412 -14.15 -16.85 4.05
C ALA A 412 -14.40 -18.34 3.77
N HIS A 413 -14.96 -19.09 4.72
CA HIS A 413 -15.34 -20.49 4.52
C HIS A 413 -16.43 -20.65 3.45
N GLU A 414 -17.41 -19.76 3.43
CA GLU A 414 -18.43 -19.70 2.38
C GLU A 414 -17.80 -19.44 1.01
N THR A 415 -16.87 -18.48 0.92
CA THR A 415 -16.13 -18.17 -0.31
C THR A 415 -15.39 -19.39 -0.85
N VAL A 416 -14.67 -20.13 0.00
CA VAL A 416 -13.98 -21.37 -0.39
C VAL A 416 -14.97 -22.40 -0.94
N ARG A 417 -16.08 -22.61 -0.22
CA ARG A 417 -17.11 -23.59 -0.60
C ARG A 417 -17.74 -23.25 -1.95
N GLU A 418 -18.11 -22.00 -2.16
CA GLU A 418 -18.70 -21.53 -3.41
C GLU A 418 -17.71 -21.68 -4.57
N LEU A 419 -16.46 -21.22 -4.39
CA LEU A 419 -15.41 -21.32 -5.41
C LEU A 419 -15.11 -22.76 -5.80
N GLY A 420 -15.17 -23.71 -4.86
CA GLY A 420 -14.94 -25.13 -5.14
C GLY A 420 -15.85 -25.71 -6.23
N SER A 421 -17.01 -25.08 -6.48
CA SER A 421 -17.96 -25.48 -7.52
C SER A 421 -17.88 -24.64 -8.80
N LYS A 422 -17.07 -23.57 -8.82
CA LYS A 422 -16.99 -22.63 -9.95
C LYS A 422 -16.01 -23.12 -11.02
N PRO A 423 -16.22 -22.73 -12.30
CA PRO A 423 -15.23 -22.95 -13.36
C PRO A 423 -13.88 -22.33 -12.99
N PHE A 424 -12.80 -22.88 -13.58
CA PHE A 424 -11.41 -22.45 -13.37
C PHE A 424 -10.85 -22.70 -11.96
N THR A 425 -11.63 -23.25 -11.03
CA THR A 425 -11.15 -23.70 -9.74
C THR A 425 -10.61 -25.14 -9.82
N ARG A 426 -9.44 -25.39 -9.22
CA ARG A 426 -8.81 -26.72 -9.18
C ARG A 426 -8.15 -26.98 -7.83
N ARG A 427 -8.02 -28.25 -7.47
CA ARG A 427 -7.14 -28.67 -6.37
C ARG A 427 -5.80 -29.16 -6.93
N GLU A 428 -4.71 -28.53 -6.51
CA GLU A 428 -3.33 -28.93 -6.83
C GLU A 428 -2.62 -29.22 -5.50
N GLU A 429 -2.08 -30.43 -5.33
CA GLU A 429 -1.39 -30.86 -4.10
C GLU A 429 -2.21 -30.64 -2.80
N GLY A 430 -3.54 -30.75 -2.91
CA GLY A 430 -4.49 -30.52 -1.81
C GLY A 430 -4.92 -29.06 -1.61
N ALA A 431 -4.18 -28.09 -2.14
CA ALA A 431 -4.54 -26.67 -2.09
C ALA A 431 -5.61 -26.33 -3.13
N LEU A 432 -6.59 -25.49 -2.77
CA LEU A 432 -7.60 -24.98 -3.70
C LEU A 432 -7.09 -23.69 -4.34
N LEU A 433 -7.12 -23.61 -5.67
CA LEU A 433 -6.74 -22.43 -6.42
C LEU A 433 -7.72 -22.11 -7.54
N VAL A 434 -7.74 -20.84 -7.94
CA VAL A 434 -8.43 -20.34 -9.13
C VAL A 434 -7.39 -20.03 -10.21
N ASP A 435 -7.54 -20.65 -11.37
CA ASP A 435 -6.71 -20.39 -12.55
C ASP A 435 -7.23 -19.15 -13.28
N LEU A 436 -6.75 -17.97 -12.87
CA LEU A 436 -7.21 -16.71 -13.46
C LEU A 436 -6.66 -16.51 -14.88
N ASP A 437 -5.56 -17.17 -15.25
CA ASP A 437 -5.06 -17.15 -16.63
C ASP A 437 -6.07 -17.81 -17.55
N ALA A 438 -6.57 -19.01 -17.19
CA ALA A 438 -7.65 -19.65 -17.90
C ALA A 438 -8.93 -18.78 -17.91
N ALA A 439 -9.28 -18.18 -16.77
CA ALA A 439 -10.45 -17.30 -16.71
C ALA A 439 -10.34 -16.08 -17.64
N ALA A 440 -9.15 -15.50 -17.83
CA ALA A 440 -8.92 -14.37 -18.73
C ALA A 440 -9.09 -14.72 -20.22
N GLU A 441 -8.96 -15.99 -20.60
CA GLU A 441 -9.24 -16.44 -21.97
C GLU A 441 -10.74 -16.41 -22.27
N HIS A 442 -11.58 -16.56 -21.25
CA HIS A 442 -13.04 -16.65 -21.37
C HIS A 442 -13.81 -15.42 -20.88
N SER A 443 -13.17 -14.53 -20.09
CA SER A 443 -13.78 -13.32 -19.54
C SER A 443 -13.02 -12.06 -19.99
N THR A 444 -13.69 -11.23 -20.78
CA THR A 444 -13.16 -9.91 -21.19
C THR A 444 -12.86 -9.04 -19.97
N PHE A 445 -13.71 -9.08 -18.94
CA PHE A 445 -13.50 -8.35 -17.69
C PHE A 445 -12.18 -8.74 -17.01
N VAL A 446 -11.94 -10.04 -16.83
CA VAL A 446 -10.70 -10.53 -16.21
C VAL A 446 -9.50 -10.18 -17.08
N ARG A 447 -9.60 -10.34 -18.41
CA ARG A 447 -8.51 -10.00 -19.33
C ARG A 447 -8.13 -8.52 -19.27
N GLU A 448 -9.11 -7.62 -19.34
CA GLU A 448 -8.87 -6.18 -19.33
C GLU A 448 -8.33 -5.69 -17.99
N LEU A 449 -8.77 -6.29 -16.88
CA LEU A 449 -8.32 -5.93 -15.53
C LEU A 449 -6.80 -6.08 -15.36
N PHE A 450 -6.20 -7.07 -16.01
CA PHE A 450 -4.77 -7.38 -15.89
C PHE A 450 -3.91 -6.87 -17.04
N HIS A 451 -4.49 -6.44 -18.17
CA HIS A 451 -3.73 -5.98 -19.33
C HIS A 451 -2.66 -4.91 -18.98
N PRO A 452 -1.42 -5.03 -19.49
CA PRO A 452 -0.92 -6.03 -20.45
C PRO A 452 -0.43 -7.34 -19.80
N ASP A 453 -0.50 -7.46 -18.48
CA ASP A 453 0.03 -8.58 -17.72
C ASP A 453 -0.94 -9.77 -17.67
N LYS A 454 -0.39 -10.93 -17.31
CA LYS A 454 -1.18 -12.14 -17.01
C LYS A 454 -1.59 -12.20 -15.53
N PRO A 455 -2.81 -12.62 -15.20
CA PRO A 455 -3.30 -12.71 -13.81
C PRO A 455 -2.70 -13.86 -12.98
N GLY A 456 -2.23 -14.94 -13.61
CA GLY A 456 -1.62 -16.09 -12.94
C GLY A 456 -2.60 -16.96 -12.14
N LYS A 457 -2.07 -17.91 -11.37
CA LYS A 457 -2.87 -18.72 -10.43
C LYS A 457 -3.05 -18.01 -9.10
N PHE A 458 -4.21 -18.20 -8.47
CA PHE A 458 -4.54 -17.57 -7.21
C PHE A 458 -5.00 -18.62 -6.19
N ILE A 459 -4.18 -18.85 -5.16
CA ILE A 459 -4.42 -19.87 -4.13
C ILE A 459 -5.38 -19.31 -3.09
N ILE A 460 -6.44 -20.06 -2.78
CA ILE A 460 -7.54 -19.66 -1.89
C ILE A 460 -7.52 -20.45 -0.58
N GLU A 461 -7.15 -21.73 -0.64
CA GLU A 461 -7.11 -22.63 0.51
C GLU A 461 -5.81 -23.44 0.48
N ARG A 462 -5.18 -23.60 1.64
CA ARG A 462 -4.00 -24.46 1.77
C ARG A 462 -4.40 -25.94 1.76
N SER A 463 -3.41 -26.82 1.63
CA SER A 463 -3.62 -28.27 1.66
C SER A 463 -4.14 -28.80 3.02
N ASP A 464 -3.96 -28.04 4.10
CA ASP A 464 -4.47 -28.36 5.44
C ASP A 464 -5.89 -27.82 5.70
N GLY A 465 -6.53 -27.19 4.70
CA GLY A 465 -7.89 -26.64 4.82
C GLY A 465 -7.96 -25.24 5.43
N THR A 466 -6.82 -24.63 5.80
CA THR A 466 -6.82 -23.25 6.33
C THR A 466 -7.02 -22.21 5.22
N THR A 467 -7.80 -21.17 5.53
CA THR A 467 -8.03 -20.04 4.62
C THR A 467 -6.83 -19.09 4.59
N LEU A 468 -6.51 -18.57 3.40
CA LEU A 468 -5.45 -17.57 3.22
C LEU A 468 -6.00 -16.15 3.45
N TYR A 469 -5.09 -15.20 3.74
CA TYR A 469 -5.43 -13.77 3.87
C TYR A 469 -6.22 -13.24 2.68
N VAL A 470 -5.85 -13.67 1.47
CA VAL A 470 -6.52 -13.26 0.23
C VAL A 470 -7.98 -13.74 0.15
N THR A 471 -8.31 -14.86 0.78
CA THR A 471 -9.67 -15.40 0.87
C THR A 471 -10.50 -14.57 1.85
N ARG A 472 -9.88 -14.14 2.95
CA ARG A 472 -10.48 -13.20 3.90
C ARG A 472 -10.70 -11.82 3.27
N ASP A 473 -9.83 -11.36 2.38
CA ASP A 473 -10.05 -10.10 1.64
C ASP A 473 -11.27 -10.15 0.70
N ILE A 474 -11.52 -11.29 0.06
CA ILE A 474 -12.74 -11.51 -0.76
C ILE A 474 -13.98 -11.45 0.15
N ALA A 475 -13.97 -12.24 1.23
CA ALA A 475 -15.07 -12.29 2.18
C ALA A 475 -15.35 -10.91 2.81
N TYR A 476 -14.30 -10.21 3.22
CA TYR A 476 -14.38 -8.87 3.78
C TYR A 476 -14.92 -7.86 2.76
N THR A 477 -14.55 -7.98 1.49
CA THR A 477 -15.10 -7.12 0.44
C THR A 477 -16.61 -7.33 0.28
N ILE A 478 -17.07 -8.59 0.23
CA ILE A 478 -18.50 -8.92 0.19
C ILE A 478 -19.21 -8.36 1.43
N TYR A 479 -18.62 -8.56 2.62
CA TYR A 479 -19.14 -8.04 3.88
C TYR A 479 -19.27 -6.52 3.87
N LYS A 480 -18.26 -5.77 3.38
CA LYS A 480 -18.33 -4.29 3.28
C LYS A 480 -19.55 -3.84 2.48
N PHE A 481 -19.71 -4.36 1.26
CA PHE A 481 -20.85 -4.02 0.39
C PHE A 481 -22.19 -4.35 1.04
N ARG A 482 -22.33 -5.55 1.63
CA ARG A 482 -23.57 -6.00 2.27
C ARG A 482 -23.89 -5.21 3.54
N LYS A 483 -22.90 -4.99 4.40
CA LYS A 483 -23.07 -4.37 5.72
C LYS A 483 -23.47 -2.90 5.62
N THR A 484 -22.88 -2.16 4.69
CA THR A 484 -23.12 -0.73 4.54
C THR A 484 -24.16 -0.41 3.45
N GLY A 485 -24.52 -1.37 2.60
CA GLY A 485 -25.31 -1.11 1.40
C GLY A 485 -24.58 -0.20 0.40
N ALA A 486 -23.24 -0.25 0.39
CA ALA A 486 -22.44 0.62 -0.46
C ALA A 486 -22.74 0.38 -1.94
N GLU A 487 -22.76 1.45 -2.72
CA GLU A 487 -22.74 1.39 -4.18
C GLU A 487 -21.31 1.32 -4.71
N VAL A 488 -20.35 1.91 -3.98
CA VAL A 488 -18.94 1.97 -4.38
C VAL A 488 -18.05 1.75 -3.15
N VAL A 489 -16.97 0.98 -3.33
CA VAL A 489 -15.94 0.77 -2.31
C VAL A 489 -14.60 1.23 -2.86
N TYR A 490 -13.93 2.11 -2.13
CA TYR A 490 -12.55 2.53 -2.39
C TYR A 490 -11.62 1.93 -1.34
N ASN A 491 -10.71 1.05 -1.79
CA ASN A 491 -9.63 0.54 -0.96
C ASN A 491 -8.38 1.41 -1.16
N VAL A 492 -7.99 2.18 -0.15
CA VAL A 492 -6.80 3.06 -0.17
C VAL A 492 -5.59 2.25 0.31
N ILE A 493 -4.90 1.64 -0.65
CA ILE A 493 -3.88 0.62 -0.40
C ILE A 493 -2.61 0.93 -1.21
N ALA A 494 -1.45 0.59 -0.66
CA ALA A 494 -0.16 0.82 -1.29
C ALA A 494 0.00 0.08 -2.64
N SER A 495 0.86 0.60 -3.52
CA SER A 495 1.15 0.03 -4.85
C SER A 495 1.68 -1.41 -4.82
N GLU A 496 2.30 -1.83 -3.71
CA GLU A 496 2.79 -3.20 -3.53
C GLU A 496 1.70 -4.27 -3.58
N GLN A 497 0.43 -3.91 -3.30
CA GLN A 497 -0.70 -4.85 -3.32
C GLN A 497 -1.59 -4.72 -4.57
N ALA A 498 -1.12 -4.03 -5.61
CA ALA A 498 -1.94 -3.77 -6.79
C ALA A 498 -2.38 -5.04 -7.52
N ARG A 499 -1.54 -6.09 -7.53
CA ARG A 499 -1.86 -7.35 -8.18
C ARG A 499 -2.93 -8.11 -7.40
N GLU A 500 -2.77 -8.19 -6.09
CA GLU A 500 -3.68 -8.88 -5.17
C GLU A 500 -5.08 -8.24 -5.20
N GLN A 501 -5.17 -6.90 -5.22
CA GLN A 501 -6.44 -6.20 -5.34
C GLN A 501 -7.16 -6.52 -6.67
N LYS A 502 -6.41 -6.66 -7.78
CA LYS A 502 -6.98 -7.12 -9.06
C LYS A 502 -7.45 -8.58 -8.97
N GLN A 503 -6.71 -9.45 -8.29
CA GLN A 503 -7.09 -10.86 -8.11
C GLN A 503 -8.38 -10.98 -7.27
N VAL A 504 -8.51 -10.24 -6.18
CA VAL A 504 -9.75 -10.15 -5.39
C VAL A 504 -10.92 -9.71 -6.27
N LYS A 505 -10.74 -8.64 -7.05
CA LYS A 505 -11.76 -8.12 -7.97
C LYS A 505 -12.17 -9.14 -9.04
N ALA A 506 -11.22 -9.89 -9.60
CA ALA A 506 -11.51 -10.96 -10.56
C ALA A 506 -12.29 -12.11 -9.93
N VAL A 507 -11.92 -12.53 -8.72
CA VAL A 507 -12.61 -13.62 -8.01
C VAL A 507 -14.03 -13.23 -7.63
N LEU A 508 -14.27 -11.99 -7.19
CA LEU A 508 -15.62 -11.48 -6.94
C LEU A 508 -16.48 -11.59 -8.19
N TYR A 509 -15.94 -11.20 -9.35
CA TYR A 509 -16.64 -11.33 -10.63
C TYR A 509 -17.00 -12.80 -10.93
N LEU A 510 -16.04 -13.72 -10.80
CA LEU A 510 -16.26 -15.16 -11.05
C LEU A 510 -17.25 -15.82 -10.07
N LEU A 511 -17.35 -15.29 -8.85
CA LEU A 511 -18.35 -15.71 -7.88
C LEU A 511 -19.78 -15.27 -8.25
N GLY A 512 -19.92 -14.27 -9.13
CA GLY A 512 -21.20 -13.68 -9.54
C GLY A 512 -21.49 -12.33 -8.88
N PHE A 513 -20.52 -11.76 -8.13
CA PHE A 513 -20.58 -10.41 -7.57
C PHE A 513 -20.09 -9.38 -8.60
N GLU A 514 -20.64 -9.40 -9.81
CA GLU A 514 -20.18 -8.57 -10.93
C GLU A 514 -20.29 -7.07 -10.60
N ARG A 515 -21.41 -6.66 -9.99
CA ARG A 515 -21.63 -5.27 -9.55
C ARG A 515 -20.58 -4.83 -8.54
N GLU A 516 -20.33 -5.64 -7.52
CA GLU A 516 -19.34 -5.34 -6.48
C GLU A 516 -17.93 -5.31 -7.07
N ALA A 517 -17.60 -6.23 -7.98
CA ALA A 517 -16.33 -6.25 -8.68
C ALA A 517 -16.13 -4.96 -9.48
N GLU A 518 -17.10 -4.56 -10.31
CA GLU A 518 -17.04 -3.34 -11.10
C GLU A 518 -16.89 -2.09 -10.23
N ASN A 519 -17.59 -2.04 -9.10
CA ASN A 519 -17.62 -0.90 -8.18
C ASN A 519 -16.58 -0.96 -7.04
N LEU A 520 -15.67 -1.93 -7.08
CA LEU A 520 -14.48 -1.98 -6.21
C LEU A 520 -13.32 -1.25 -6.88
N PHE A 521 -12.82 -0.19 -6.25
CA PHE A 521 -11.72 0.61 -6.75
C PHE A 521 -10.51 0.54 -5.83
N HIS A 522 -9.35 0.21 -6.39
CA HIS A 522 -8.07 0.34 -5.71
C HIS A 522 -7.56 1.78 -5.87
N PHE A 523 -7.69 2.59 -4.81
CA PHE A 523 -7.04 3.89 -4.74
C PHE A 523 -5.59 3.66 -4.33
N VAL A 524 -4.72 3.57 -5.33
CA VAL A 524 -3.30 3.29 -5.14
C VAL A 524 -2.50 4.50 -4.63
N TYR A 525 -1.51 4.25 -3.77
CA TYR A 525 -0.48 5.23 -3.41
C TYR A 525 0.91 4.60 -3.34
N GLU A 526 1.95 5.40 -3.57
CA GLU A 526 3.35 4.96 -3.49
C GLU A 526 3.92 4.94 -2.07
N LEU A 527 4.95 4.14 -1.81
CA LEU A 527 5.62 4.11 -0.51
C LEU A 527 6.39 5.39 -0.17
N VAL A 528 6.52 5.69 1.12
CA VAL A 528 7.40 6.76 1.62
C VAL A 528 8.83 6.25 1.71
N LYS A 529 9.75 6.90 0.98
CA LYS A 529 11.20 6.65 1.08
C LYS A 529 11.87 7.83 1.78
N LEU A 530 12.58 7.55 2.88
CA LEU A 530 13.41 8.53 3.57
C LEU A 530 14.87 8.37 3.10
N LYS A 531 15.53 9.49 2.78
CA LYS A 531 16.92 9.44 2.28
C LYS A 531 17.84 8.83 3.34
N GLY A 532 18.50 7.73 2.99
CA GLY A 532 19.44 7.02 3.88
C GLY A 532 18.79 6.12 4.95
N LEU A 533 17.46 5.96 4.94
CA LEU A 533 16.75 5.10 5.91
C LEU A 533 15.87 4.08 5.18
N ARG A 534 16.06 2.80 5.49
CA ARG A 534 15.11 1.75 5.11
C ARG A 534 14.00 1.74 6.16
N MET A 535 12.78 2.10 5.75
CA MET A 535 11.60 1.97 6.59
C MET A 535 11.31 0.47 6.78
N SER A 536 11.54 -0.04 7.99
CA SER A 536 11.19 -1.41 8.38
C SER A 536 10.46 -1.34 9.72
N GLY A 537 9.39 -2.12 9.87
CA GLY A 537 8.68 -2.27 11.14
C GLY A 537 9.39 -3.20 12.14
N ARG A 538 10.58 -3.72 11.81
CA ARG A 538 11.43 -4.54 12.68
C ARG A 538 12.51 -3.71 13.37
#